data_AF-A0A1G5XMY1-F1
#
_entry.id   AF-A0A1G5XMY1-F1
#
_cell.length_a   1.000
_cell.length_b   1.000
_cell.length_c   1.000
_cell.angle_alpha   90.00
_cell.angle_beta   90.00
_cell.angle_gamma   90.00
#
_symmetry.space_group_name_H-M   'P 1'
#
loop_
_entity.id
_entity.type
_entity.pdbx_description
1 polymer ?
#
loop_
_entity_poly.entity_id
_entity_poly.type
_entity_poly.pdbx_seq_one_letter_code
_entity_poly.pdbx_strand_id
1 'polypeptide(L)'
;MKTKLTLTIEKSIIEKAKELANSSGKSLSEMIENYLSTKIKKAEDEQLEIPKEFQGLFGAIKLPSDFNEKEQIRKILSEKYLK
;
A
#
# COMPACT_ATOMS: atom_id res chain seq x y z
N MET A 1 -4.07 -4.91 18.04
CA MET A 1 -5.32 -4.80 18.83
C MET A 1 -6.49 -5.03 17.90
N LYS A 2 -7.46 -5.89 18.23
CA LYS A 2 -8.67 -6.11 17.40
C LYS A 2 -9.81 -5.26 17.94
N THR A 3 -10.40 -4.42 17.10
CA THR A 3 -11.55 -3.56 17.44
C THR A 3 -12.77 -3.99 16.65
N LYS A 4 -13.97 -3.76 17.20
CA LYS A 4 -15.24 -4.05 16.51
C LYS A 4 -15.67 -2.82 15.74
N LEU A 5 -15.93 -2.97 14.45
CA LEU A 5 -16.52 -1.96 13.58
C LEU A 5 -17.97 -2.33 13.31
N THR A 6 -18.91 -1.46 13.66
CA THR A 6 -20.34 -1.63 13.36
C THR A 6 -20.70 -0.79 12.14
N LEU A 7 -21.23 -1.42 11.10
CA LEU A 7 -21.63 -0.77 9.85
C LEU A 7 -23.14 -0.90 9.66
N THR A 8 -23.80 0.18 9.23
CA THR A 8 -25.20 0.16 8.82
C THR A 8 -25.27 -0.15 7.34
N ILE A 9 -25.82 -1.31 6.98
CA ILE A 9 -25.93 -1.81 5.61
C ILE A 9 -27.34 -2.41 5.44
N GLU A 10 -27.88 -2.36 4.23
CA GLU A 10 -29.17 -2.99 3.93
C GLU A 10 -29.17 -4.49 4.20
N LYS A 11 -30.28 -4.98 4.77
CA LYS A 11 -30.44 -6.40 5.13
C LYS A 11 -30.30 -7.33 3.92
N SER A 12 -30.83 -6.95 2.75
CA SER A 12 -30.74 -7.76 1.53
C SER A 12 -29.29 -7.97 1.07
N ILE A 13 -28.44 -6.96 1.26
CA ILE A 13 -27.01 -7.05 0.94
C ILE A 13 -26.30 -7.98 1.94
N ILE A 14 -26.64 -7.91 3.22
CA ILE A 14 -26.05 -8.77 4.26
C ILE A 14 -26.36 -10.25 3.98
N GLU A 15 -27.58 -10.59 3.57
CA GLU A 15 -27.96 -11.97 3.25
C GLU A 15 -27.17 -12.51 2.06
N LYS A 16 -27.12 -11.76 0.95
CA LYS A 16 -26.32 -12.14 -0.23
C LYS A 16 -24.84 -12.27 0.08
N ALA A 17 -24.29 -11.37 0.91
CA ALA A 17 -22.89 -11.41 1.29
C ALA A 17 -22.57 -12.65 2.17
N LYS A 18 -23.49 -13.05 3.05
CA LYS A 18 -23.35 -14.28 3.84
C LYS A 18 -23.39 -15.54 2.98
N GLU A 19 -24.31 -15.60 2.01
CA GLU A 19 -24.37 -16.72 1.05
C GLU A 19 -23.07 -16.84 0.26
N LEU A 20 -22.55 -15.71 -0.23
CA LEU A 20 -21.30 -15.67 -0.99
C LEU A 20 -20.09 -16.07 -0.12
N ALA A 21 -20.03 -15.59 1.12
CA ALA A 21 -18.99 -15.98 2.08
C ALA A 21 -19.04 -17.49 2.39
N ASN A 22 -20.22 -18.04 2.64
CA ASN A 22 -20.42 -19.47 2.87
C ASN A 22 -20.02 -20.31 1.65
N SER A 23 -20.39 -19.88 0.44
CA SER A 23 -20.03 -20.59 -0.80
C SER A 23 -18.52 -20.62 -1.06
N SER A 24 -17.80 -19.62 -0.58
CA SER A 24 -16.34 -19.49 -0.71
C SER A 24 -15.57 -20.06 0.49
N GLY A 25 -16.28 -20.63 1.48
CA GLY A 25 -15.70 -21.23 2.69
C GLY A 25 -15.07 -20.22 3.64
N LYS A 26 -15.40 -18.93 3.51
CA LYS A 26 -14.82 -17.84 4.31
C LYS A 26 -15.87 -17.18 5.19
N SER A 27 -15.43 -16.59 6.30
CA SER A 27 -16.35 -15.79 7.11
C SER A 27 -16.58 -14.41 6.47
N LEU A 28 -17.78 -13.84 6.65
CA LEU A 28 -18.09 -12.49 6.17
C LEU A 28 -17.11 -11.44 6.74
N SER A 29 -16.73 -11.58 8.02
CA SER A 29 -15.77 -10.71 8.68
C SER A 29 -14.40 -10.77 8.01
N GLU A 30 -13.90 -11.97 7.71
CA GLU A 30 -12.62 -12.18 7.04
C GLU A 30 -12.64 -11.65 5.59
N MET A 31 -13.76 -11.82 4.88
CA MET A 31 -13.93 -11.29 3.53
C MET A 31 -13.82 -9.75 3.52
N ILE A 32 -14.47 -9.08 4.48
CA ILE A 32 -14.44 -7.63 4.62
C ILE A 32 -13.07 -7.14 5.09
N GLU A 33 -12.46 -7.81 6.06
CA GLU A 33 -11.11 -7.48 6.56
C GLU A 33 -10.10 -7.56 5.42
N ASN A 34 -10.16 -8.60 4.58
CA ASN A 34 -9.26 -8.74 3.45
C ASN A 34 -9.51 -7.69 2.35
N TYR A 35 -10.77 -7.36 2.08
CA TYR A 35 -11.13 -6.31 1.12
C TYR A 35 -10.60 -4.94 1.55
N LEU A 36 -10.85 -4.55 2.80
CA LEU A 36 -10.36 -3.29 3.38
C LEU A 36 -8.82 -3.27 3.39
N SER A 37 -8.18 -4.35 3.82
CA SER A 37 -6.72 -4.46 3.84
C SER A 37 -6.11 -4.27 2.45
N THR A 38 -6.71 -4.86 1.42
CA THR A 38 -6.23 -4.72 0.04
C THR A 38 -6.41 -3.30 -0.48
N LYS A 39 -7.53 -2.65 -0.13
CA LYS A 39 -7.80 -1.26 -0.53
C LYS A 39 -6.88 -0.26 0.18
N ILE A 40 -6.63 -0.45 1.48
CA ILE A 40 -5.72 0.40 2.25
C ILE A 40 -4.29 0.26 1.72
N LYS A 41 -3.79 -0.96 1.52
CA LYS A 41 -2.46 -1.18 0.91
C LYS A 41 -2.33 -0.50 -0.43
N LYS A 42 -3.33 -0.62 -1.30
CA LYS A 42 -3.32 0.05 -2.61
C LYS A 42 -3.29 1.59 -2.46
N ALA A 43 -4.02 2.15 -1.50
CA ALA A 43 -4.00 3.59 -1.24
C ALA A 43 -2.66 4.05 -0.64
N GLU A 44 -2.03 3.25 0.22
CA GLU A 44 -0.69 3.51 0.75
C GLU A 44 0.38 3.42 -0.35
N ASP A 45 0.29 2.42 -1.23
CA ASP A 45 1.15 2.27 -2.40
C ASP A 45 0.96 3.42 -3.41
N GLU A 46 -0.26 3.98 -3.52
CA GLU A 46 -0.52 5.19 -4.31
C GLU A 46 0.01 6.45 -3.61
N GLN A 47 0.10 6.50 -2.27
CA GLN A 47 0.73 7.61 -1.53
C GLN A 47 2.26 7.54 -1.56
N LEU A 48 2.83 6.34 -1.65
CA LEU A 48 4.21 6.10 -2.03
C LEU A 48 4.32 6.24 -3.55
N GLU A 49 4.08 7.44 -4.08
CA GLU A 49 4.18 7.77 -5.51
C GLU A 49 5.62 7.58 -6.03
N ILE A 50 6.07 6.34 -6.15
CA ILE A 50 7.11 5.96 -7.08
C ILE A 50 6.36 5.78 -8.39
N PRO A 51 6.57 6.65 -9.40
CA PRO A 51 5.89 6.50 -10.67
C PRO A 51 6.20 5.10 -11.22
N LYS A 52 5.21 4.44 -11.84
CA LYS A 52 5.31 3.03 -12.29
C LYS A 52 6.56 2.75 -13.15
N GLU A 53 7.05 3.76 -13.86
CA GLU A 53 8.29 3.73 -14.65
C GLU A 53 9.55 3.48 -13.79
N PHE A 54 9.55 3.92 -12.53
CA PHE A 54 10.67 3.81 -11.60
C PHE A 54 10.58 2.58 -10.68
N GLN A 55 9.46 1.85 -10.67
CA GLN A 55 9.33 0.62 -9.85
C GLN A 55 10.37 -0.45 -10.24
N GLY A 56 10.74 -0.56 -11.51
CA GLY A 56 11.77 -1.50 -11.98
C GLY A 56 13.21 -1.11 -11.63
N LEU A 57 13.43 0.12 -11.15
CA LEU A 57 14.75 0.60 -10.72
C LEU A 57 15.03 0.28 -9.25
N PHE A 58 13.97 -0.01 -8.47
CA PHE A 58 14.10 -0.41 -7.07
C PHE A 58 14.79 -1.77 -6.98
N GLY A 59 15.97 -1.82 -6.34
CA GLY A 59 16.79 -3.02 -6.23
C GLY A 59 17.80 -3.25 -7.37
N ALA A 60 17.72 -2.49 -8.48
CA ALA A 60 18.74 -2.50 -9.53
C ALA A 60 20.01 -1.74 -9.11
N ILE A 61 19.85 -0.73 -8.26
CA ILE A 61 20.95 0.07 -7.73
C ILE A 61 21.43 -0.53 -6.41
N LYS A 62 22.66 -1.04 -6.40
CA LYS A 62 23.36 -1.43 -5.16
C LYS A 62 24.05 -0.20 -4.59
N LEU A 63 23.50 0.36 -3.52
CA LEU A 63 24.15 1.43 -2.78
C LEU A 63 25.19 0.82 -1.82
N PRO A 64 26.38 1.41 -1.68
CA PRO A 64 27.32 1.01 -0.65
C PRO A 64 26.74 1.29 0.75
N SER A 65 27.09 0.47 1.73
CA SER A 65 26.54 0.55 3.10
C SER A 65 26.85 1.88 3.82
N ASP A 66 27.81 2.65 3.31
CA ASP A 66 28.24 3.95 3.85
C ASP A 66 27.73 5.14 3.00
N PHE A 67 26.60 4.95 2.30
CA PHE A 67 26.07 5.99 1.43
C PHE A 67 25.32 7.07 2.22
N ASN A 68 25.91 8.26 2.30
CA ASN A 68 25.26 9.44 2.85
C ASN A 68 24.52 10.23 1.76
N GLU A 69 23.21 9.99 1.65
CA GLU A 69 22.33 10.63 0.66
C GLU A 69 22.42 12.16 0.67
N LYS A 70 22.47 12.76 1.87
CA LYS A 70 22.46 14.23 2.02
C LYS A 70 23.72 14.89 1.47
N GLU A 71 24.87 14.24 1.61
CA GLU A 71 26.13 14.76 1.08
C GLU A 71 26.19 14.67 -0.43
N GLN A 72 25.69 13.57 -1.02
CA GLN A 72 25.66 13.42 -2.47
C GLN A 72 24.71 14.42 -3.13
N ILE A 73 23.54 14.66 -2.54
CA ILE A 73 22.61 15.69 -3.02
C ILE A 73 23.27 17.08 -2.98
N ARG A 74 23.95 17.43 -1.89
CA ARG A 74 24.68 18.70 -1.79
C ARG A 74 25.75 18.83 -2.85
N LYS A 75 26.51 17.77 -3.11
CA LYS A 75 27.54 17.73 -4.15
C LYS A 75 26.95 17.95 -5.54
N ILE A 76 25.91 17.20 -5.92
CA ILE A 76 25.24 17.34 -7.22
C ILE A 76 24.67 18.75 -7.41
N LEU A 77 24.01 19.30 -6.39
CA LEU A 77 23.47 20.66 -6.45
C LEU A 77 24.58 21.71 -6.56
N SER A 78 25.69 21.53 -5.84
CA SER A 78 26.84 22.43 -5.97
C SER A 78 27.47 22.34 -7.37
N GLU A 79 27.63 21.17 -7.95
CA GLU A 79 28.17 21.02 -9.31
C GLU A 79 27.23 21.57 -10.38
N LYS A 80 25.92 21.49 -10.16
CA LYS A 80 24.89 21.97 -11.09
C LYS A 80 24.71 23.49 -11.07
N TYR A 81 24.79 24.12 -9.90
CA TYR A 81 24.44 25.53 -9.71
C TYR A 81 25.62 26.45 -9.38
N LEU A 82 26.80 25.90 -9.04
CA LEU A 82 27.98 26.67 -8.67
C LEU A 82 29.03 26.73 -9.80
N LYS A 83 28.60 26.55 -11.05
CA LYS A 83 29.43 26.70 -12.25
C LYS A 83 29.17 28.04 -12.92
#